data_AF-A0A8J7B6F8-F1
#
_entry.id   AF-A0A8J7B6F8-F1
#
_cell.length_a   1.000
_cell.length_b   1.000
_cell.length_c   1.000
_cell.angle_alpha   90.00
_cell.angle_beta   90.00
_cell.angle_gamma   90.00
#
_symmetry.space_group_name_H-M   'P 1'
#
loop_
_entity.id
_entity.type
_entity.pdbx_description
1 polymer ?
#
loop_
_entity_poly.entity_id
_entity_poly.type
_entity_poly.pdbx_seq_one_letter_code
_entity_poly.pdbx_strand_id
1 'polypeptide(L)' 'AQPRTPEADFSPQAIDATPPAEFCLVLLTPYQVDHLELRGDPQNRTLYTQPVDRPWQVETVNP' A
#
# COMPACT_ATOMS: atom_id res chain seq x y z
N ALA A 1 -32.23 -21.29 34.02
CA ALA A 1 -31.38 -20.62 33.00
C ALA A 1 -29.95 -20.65 33.51
N GLN A 2 -29.00 -21.12 32.69
CA GLN A 2 -27.58 -21.17 33.07
C GLN A 2 -26.96 -19.75 32.87
N PRO A 3 -26.18 -19.21 33.82
CA PRO A 3 -25.52 -17.92 33.63
C PRO A 3 -24.48 -18.02 32.51
N ARG A 4 -24.40 -17.01 31.63
CA ARG A 4 -23.33 -16.91 30.63
C ARG A 4 -22.02 -16.50 31.30
N THR A 5 -20.93 -17.17 30.98
CA THR A 5 -19.59 -16.84 31.48
C THR A 5 -19.06 -15.58 30.77
N PRO A 6 -18.65 -14.51 31.48
CA PRO A 6 -18.31 -13.22 30.88
C PRO A 6 -17.13 -13.25 29.89
N GLU A 7 -16.17 -14.17 30.07
CA GLU A 7 -14.91 -14.14 29.30
C GLU A 7 -14.99 -14.83 27.92
N ALA A 8 -16.06 -15.58 27.63
CA ALA A 8 -16.13 -16.39 26.42
C ALA A 8 -16.27 -15.55 25.13
N ASP A 9 -16.97 -14.41 25.20
CA ASP A 9 -17.25 -13.56 24.03
C ASP A 9 -16.08 -12.65 23.61
N PHE A 10 -15.05 -12.51 24.47
CA PHE A 10 -13.93 -11.58 24.25
C PHE A 10 -12.59 -12.28 24.02
N SER A 11 -12.57 -13.62 24.05
CA SER A 11 -11.36 -14.38 23.73
C SER A 11 -11.13 -14.33 22.22
N PRO A 12 -9.99 -13.83 21.72
CA PRO A 12 -9.73 -13.79 20.29
C PRO A 12 -9.73 -15.22 19.73
N GLN A 13 -10.54 -15.45 18.70
CA GLN A 13 -10.49 -16.72 17.98
C GLN A 13 -9.13 -16.88 17.31
N ALA A 14 -8.55 -18.08 17.42
CA ALA A 14 -7.36 -18.43 16.67
C ALA A 14 -7.67 -18.33 15.17
N ILE A 15 -6.90 -17.51 14.47
CA ILE A 15 -6.95 -17.36 13.02
C ILE A 15 -5.93 -18.32 12.40
N ASP A 16 -6.31 -18.99 11.31
CA ASP A 16 -5.36 -19.77 10.53
C ASP A 16 -4.30 -18.83 9.93
N ALA A 17 -3.03 -19.22 10.02
CA ALA A 17 -1.93 -18.48 9.43
C ALA A 17 -1.91 -18.59 7.90
N THR A 18 -2.61 -19.60 7.36
CA THR A 18 -2.68 -19.87 5.92
C THR A 18 -3.86 -19.11 5.31
N PRO A 19 -3.62 -18.21 4.33
CA PRO A 19 -4.71 -17.56 3.64
C PRO A 19 -5.49 -18.57 2.78
N PRO A 20 -6.79 -18.32 2.51
CA PRO A 20 -7.62 -19.22 1.70
C PRO A 20 -7.09 -19.31 0.25
N ALA A 21 -7.51 -20.35 -0.48
CA ALA A 21 -7.04 -20.61 -1.84
C ALA A 21 -7.36 -19.47 -2.83
N GLU A 22 -8.40 -18.69 -2.54
CA GLU A 22 -8.86 -17.55 -3.32
C GLU A 22 -8.07 -16.27 -3.02
N PHE A 23 -7.20 -16.27 -2.00
CA PHE A 23 -6.40 -15.10 -1.64
C PHE A 23 -5.24 -14.93 -2.62
N CYS A 24 -5.15 -13.73 -3.20
CA CYS A 24 -4.04 -13.33 -4.06
C CYS A 24 -3.35 -12.09 -3.47
N LEU A 25 -2.03 -12.16 -3.29
CA LEU A 25 -1.20 -10.98 -3.06
C LEU A 25 -0.77 -10.39 -4.40
N VAL A 26 -1.12 -9.13 -4.65
CA VAL A 26 -0.70 -8.40 -5.84
C VAL A 26 0.32 -7.34 -5.43
N LEU A 27 1.54 -7.44 -5.97
CA LEU A 27 2.59 -6.45 -5.77
C LEU A 27 2.73 -5.60 -7.02
N LEU A 28 2.53 -4.28 -6.87
CA LEU A 28 2.85 -3.32 -7.91
C LEU A 28 4.30 -2.87 -7.74
N THR A 29 5.15 -3.21 -8.71
CA THR A 29 6.53 -2.70 -8.77
C THR A 29 6.56 -1.54 -9.78
N PRO A 30 6.64 -0.26 -9.33
CA PRO A 30 6.59 0.87 -10.24
C PRO A 30 7.90 0.98 -11.02
N TYR A 31 7.80 1.16 -12.33
CA TYR A 31 8.93 1.61 -13.17
C TYR A 31 8.92 3.13 -13.37
N GLN A 32 7.79 3.78 -13.05
CA GLN A 32 7.62 5.24 -13.12
C GLN A 32 6.60 5.70 -12.07
N VAL A 33 6.85 6.87 -11.48
CA VAL A 33 5.91 7.60 -10.61
C VAL A 33 5.83 9.04 -11.10
N ASP A 34 4.61 9.56 -11.25
CA ASP A 34 4.34 10.96 -11.60
C ASP A 34 3.71 11.65 -10.39
N HIS A 35 4.44 12.59 -9.80
CA HIS A 35 4.02 13.32 -8.61
C HIS A 35 3.65 14.75 -8.98
N LEU A 36 2.37 15.11 -8.79
CA LEU A 36 1.85 16.45 -9.02
C LEU A 36 1.47 17.11 -7.70
N GLU A 37 2.11 18.23 -7.39
CA GLU A 37 1.81 19.09 -6.24
C GLU A 37 1.04 20.33 -6.73
N LEU A 38 -0.26 20.38 -6.43
CA LEU A 38 -1.12 21.52 -6.81
C LEU A 38 -0.85 22.81 -6.03
N ARG A 39 -0.10 22.72 -4.92
CA ARG A 39 0.26 23.86 -4.06
C ARG A 39 1.79 24.05 -4.03
N GLY A 40 2.37 24.13 -5.22
CA GLY A 40 3.77 24.51 -5.44
C GLY A 40 3.89 26.01 -5.68
N ASP A 41 4.71 26.42 -6.66
CA ASP A 41 4.77 27.80 -7.14
C ASP A 41 4.70 27.87 -8.68
N PRO A 42 3.50 27.90 -9.31
CA PRO A 42 2.14 27.73 -8.77
C PRO A 42 1.75 26.26 -8.54
N GLN A 43 2.43 25.34 -9.23
CA GLN A 43 2.33 23.89 -9.10
C GLN A 43 3.70 23.30 -9.38
N ASN A 44 4.00 22.14 -8.82
CA ASN A 44 5.24 21.40 -9.13
C ASN A 44 4.86 20.03 -9.67
N ARG A 45 5.58 19.56 -10.69
CA ARG A 45 5.44 18.19 -11.17
C ARG A 45 6.81 17.52 -11.23
N THR A 46 6.90 16.30 -10.71
CA THR A 46 8.15 15.55 -10.64
C THR A 46 7.93 14.13 -11.16
N LEU A 47 8.73 13.74 -12.14
CA LEU A 47 8.77 12.38 -12.66
C LEU A 47 9.91 11.61 -12.00
N TYR A 48 9.59 10.42 -11.50
CA TYR A 48 10.54 9.43 -11.03
C TYR A 48 10.51 8.27 -12.02
N THR A 49 11.64 7.89 -12.59
CA THR A 49 11.73 6.76 -13.53
C THR A 49 12.81 5.80 -13.08
N GLN A 50 12.50 4.51 -13.05
CA GLN A 50 13.46 3.45 -12.81
C GLN A 50 13.52 2.52 -14.03
N PRO A 51 14.45 2.76 -14.96
CA PRO A 51 14.78 1.78 -15.98
C PRO A 51 15.30 0.49 -15.32
N VAL A 52 15.08 -0.65 -15.98
CA VAL A 52 15.55 -1.97 -15.51
C VAL A 52 17.04 -1.91 -15.14
N ASP A 53 17.36 -2.41 -13.94
CA ASP A 53 18.71 -2.46 -13.37
C ASP A 53 19.45 -1.12 -13.27
N ARG A 54 18.72 0.00 -13.23
CA ARG A 54 19.28 1.34 -13.02
C ARG A 54 18.75 2.00 -11.75
N PRO A 55 19.50 2.93 -11.17
CA PRO A 55 18.98 3.77 -10.09
C PRO A 55 17.82 4.62 -10.60
N TRP A 56 16.98 5.06 -9.68
CA TRP A 56 15.93 6.03 -9.95
C TRP A 56 16.51 7.33 -10.51
N GLN A 57 15.87 7.84 -11.54
CA GLN A 57 16.09 9.18 -12.09
C GLN A 57 14.93 10.07 -11.67
N VAL A 58 15.23 11.33 -11.36
CA VAL A 58 14.25 12.32 -10.90
C VAL A 58 14.35 13.55 -11.79
N GLU A 59 13.22 13.97 -12.33
CA GLU A 59 13.11 15.13 -13.21
C GLU A 59 11.96 16.04 -12.77
N THR A 60 12.26 17.32 -12.55
CA THR A 60 11.23 18.35 -12.41
C THR A 60 10.75 18.74 -13.80
N VAL A 61 9.46 18.56 -14.06
CA VAL A 61 8.82 18.87 -15.34
C VAL A 61 7.77 19.96 -15.15
N ASN A 62 7.36 20.59 -16.25
CA ASN A 62 6.25 21.54 -16.19
C ASN A 62 4.96 20.81 -15.74
N PRO A 63 4.20 21.41 -14.82
CA PRO A 63 2.88 20.92 -14.43
C PRO A 63 1.89 20.90 -15.60
#